data_AF-A0A1B7UX53-F1
#
_entry.id   AF-A0A1B7UX53-F1
#
_cell.length_a   1.000
_cell.length_b   1.000
_cell.length_c   1.000
_cell.angle_alpha   90.00
_cell.angle_beta   90.00
_cell.angle_gamma   90.00
#
_symmetry.space_group_name_H-M   'P 1'
#
loop_
_entity.id
_entity.type
_entity.pdbx_description
1 polymer ?
#
loop_
_entity_poly.entity_id
_entity_poly.type
_entity_poly.pdbx_seq_one_letter_code
_entity_poly.pdbx_strand_id
1 'polypeptide(L)'
;MKLKTLSLIAGTLALTLIATPFAVQAEQNPSSPQPGKEWQKKGQFQKLNLTPEQKAKMKEIGRSTRAQIEAVLTPEQKTKLQAAMAERKAQHQAQRQQGQGERGKKGDIFASLNLTETQKNQIKQIRESSKQQMQAVLTPEQQAQMKQMRENMRSRRQQDKPQ
;
A
#
# COMPACT_ATOMS: atom_id res chain seq x y z
N MET A 1 -31.54 -6.64 47.99
CA MET A 1 -30.82 -7.23 49.13
C MET A 1 -30.39 -8.65 48.79
N LYS A 2 -29.09 -8.95 48.70
CA LYS A 2 -28.41 -10.21 49.11
C LYS A 2 -26.90 -9.96 49.04
N LEU A 3 -26.27 -9.67 50.19
CA LEU A 3 -24.81 -9.62 50.38
C LEU A 3 -24.36 -10.98 50.94
N LYS A 4 -23.23 -11.52 50.48
CA LYS A 4 -22.56 -12.65 51.12
C LYS A 4 -21.04 -12.45 51.17
N THR A 5 -20.62 -12.01 52.36
CA THR A 5 -19.45 -12.39 53.17
C THR A 5 -18.04 -12.48 52.57
N LEU A 6 -17.21 -11.56 53.07
CA LEU A 6 -15.75 -11.57 53.16
C LEU A 6 -15.19 -12.85 53.79
N SER A 7 -14.03 -13.30 53.29
CA SER A 7 -13.10 -14.13 54.07
C SER A 7 -11.72 -13.50 54.01
N LEU A 8 -11.16 -13.31 55.20
CA LEU A 8 -9.91 -12.65 55.53
C LEU A 8 -9.02 -13.73 56.14
N ILE A 9 -7.87 -14.04 55.52
CA ILE A 9 -6.79 -14.74 56.21
C ILE A 9 -5.50 -14.00 55.92
N ALA A 10 -4.95 -13.45 56.99
CA ALA A 10 -3.63 -12.87 57.10
C ALA A 10 -2.55 -13.96 57.07
N GLY A 11 -1.38 -13.62 56.54
CA GLY A 11 -0.18 -14.45 56.60
C GLY A 11 1.03 -13.68 56.11
N THR A 12 1.63 -12.89 57.00
CA THR A 12 2.90 -12.19 56.78
C THR A 12 4.07 -13.18 56.77
N LEU A 13 4.88 -13.16 55.71
CA LEU A 13 6.28 -13.56 55.78
C LEU A 13 7.13 -12.43 55.21
N ALA A 14 7.77 -11.70 56.12
CA ALA A 14 8.93 -10.88 55.80
C ALA A 14 10.15 -11.81 55.74
N LEU A 15 10.76 -11.94 54.56
CA LEU A 15 12.13 -12.41 54.41
C LEU A 15 12.87 -11.39 53.54
N THR A 16 13.67 -10.55 54.19
CA THR A 16 14.79 -9.86 53.56
C THR A 16 15.89 -10.86 53.27
N LEU A 17 16.65 -10.69 52.18
CA LEU A 17 18.12 -10.78 52.14
C LEU A 17 18.69 -10.58 50.72
N ILE A 18 19.64 -9.64 50.68
CA ILE A 18 20.84 -9.51 49.82
C ILE A 18 20.62 -9.14 48.35
N ALA A 19 20.98 -7.89 48.05
CA ALA A 19 21.25 -7.38 46.71
C ALA A 19 22.58 -7.94 46.18
N THR A 20 22.53 -8.55 45.00
CA THR A 20 23.66 -8.63 44.07
C THR A 20 23.20 -8.00 42.76
N PRO A 21 23.93 -7.01 42.22
CA PRO A 21 23.63 -6.54 40.88
C PRO A 21 24.01 -7.66 39.92
N PHE A 22 23.02 -8.34 39.36
CA PHE A 22 23.24 -8.96 38.06
C PHE A 22 23.47 -7.79 37.10
N ALA A 23 24.73 -7.58 36.73
CA ALA A 23 25.05 -6.88 35.52
C ALA A 23 24.17 -7.52 34.43
N VAL A 24 23.19 -6.75 33.94
CA VAL A 24 22.56 -7.06 32.66
C VAL A 24 23.69 -6.91 31.65
N GLN A 25 24.37 -8.03 31.44
CA GLN A 25 25.30 -8.20 30.35
C GLN A 25 24.43 -8.03 29.12
N ALA A 26 24.47 -6.82 28.56
CA ALA A 26 23.93 -6.52 27.25
C ALA A 26 24.63 -7.48 26.29
N GLU A 27 23.99 -8.62 26.05
CA GLU A 27 24.37 -9.53 24.99
C GLU A 27 24.19 -8.72 23.70
N GLN A 28 25.30 -8.11 23.28
CA GLN A 28 25.48 -7.56 21.97
C GLN A 28 25.46 -8.72 21.00
N ASN A 29 24.25 -9.16 20.69
CA ASN A 29 23.96 -9.83 19.45
C ASN A 29 23.09 -8.89 18.63
N PRO A 30 23.63 -7.78 18.06
CA PRO A 30 23.06 -7.33 16.82
C PRO A 30 23.42 -8.42 15.81
N SER A 31 22.54 -9.42 15.66
CA SER A 31 22.27 -9.88 14.31
C SER A 31 21.80 -8.66 13.56
N SER A 32 22.79 -7.92 13.07
CA SER A 32 22.65 -6.80 12.16
C SER A 32 21.70 -7.29 11.08
N PRO A 33 20.54 -6.64 10.85
CA PRO A 33 19.85 -6.85 9.60
C PRO A 33 20.86 -6.44 8.53
N GLN A 34 21.39 -7.41 7.79
CA GLN A 34 22.29 -7.14 6.67
C GLN A 34 21.62 -6.05 5.81
N PRO A 35 22.25 -4.86 5.65
CA PRO A 35 21.68 -3.81 4.83
C PRO A 35 21.88 -4.22 3.37
N GLY A 36 20.97 -5.04 2.88
CA GLY A 36 21.12 -5.61 1.54
C GLY A 36 19.91 -6.31 0.96
N LYS A 37 18.97 -6.83 1.77
CA LYS A 37 17.89 -7.68 1.22
C LYS A 37 16.50 -7.48 1.84
N GLU A 38 16.24 -6.36 2.54
CA GLU A 38 14.87 -5.96 2.94
C GLU A 38 14.20 -4.99 1.94
N TRP A 39 14.64 -5.00 0.67
CA TRP A 39 13.95 -4.28 -0.42
C TRP A 39 12.87 -5.14 -1.09
N GLN A 40 12.59 -6.32 -0.54
CA GLN A 40 11.63 -7.25 -1.12
C GLN A 40 10.23 -7.03 -0.54
N LYS A 41 9.36 -6.51 -1.39
CA LYS A 41 7.89 -6.69 -1.36
C LYS A 41 7.03 -5.87 -0.40
N LYS A 42 7.51 -4.86 0.33
CA LYS A 42 6.56 -3.86 0.86
C LYS A 42 6.30 -2.76 -0.17
N GLY A 43 5.09 -2.74 -0.73
CA GLY A 43 4.69 -1.75 -1.71
C GLY A 43 4.93 -0.34 -1.18
N GLN A 44 5.36 0.58 -2.03
CA GLN A 44 5.64 1.98 -1.67
C GLN A 44 4.54 2.63 -0.82
N PHE A 45 3.28 2.25 -1.04
CA PHE A 45 2.12 2.70 -0.26
C PHE A 45 2.01 2.11 1.16
N GLN A 46 2.59 0.94 1.44
CA GLN A 46 2.61 0.38 2.79
C GLN A 46 3.50 1.20 3.73
N LYS A 47 4.46 1.97 3.19
CA LYS A 47 5.29 2.89 3.96
C LYS A 47 4.53 4.11 4.49
N LEU A 48 3.33 4.39 3.94
CA LEU A 48 2.48 5.51 4.35
C LEU A 48 1.62 5.20 5.58
N ASN A 49 1.63 3.95 6.06
CA ASN A 49 0.82 3.52 7.21
C ASN A 49 -0.67 3.95 7.13
N LEU A 50 -1.28 3.79 5.95
CA LEU A 50 -2.67 4.22 5.72
C LEU A 50 -3.63 3.51 6.68
N THR A 51 -4.53 4.29 7.28
CA THR A 51 -5.60 3.76 8.14
C THR A 51 -6.61 2.93 7.34
N PRO A 52 -7.38 2.03 7.99
CA PRO A 52 -8.45 1.29 7.32
C PRO A 52 -9.46 2.21 6.61
N GLU A 53 -9.81 3.34 7.23
CA GLU A 53 -10.71 4.34 6.69
C GLU A 53 -10.15 5.03 5.45
N GLN A 54 -8.86 5.42 5.48
CA GLN A 54 -8.18 5.99 4.31
C GLN A 54 -8.17 4.99 3.14
N LYS A 55 -7.90 3.72 3.41
CA LYS A 55 -7.95 2.65 2.41
C LYS A 55 -9.36 2.47 1.83
N ALA A 56 -10.39 2.54 2.66
CA ALA A 56 -11.78 2.47 2.21
C ALA A 56 -12.13 3.65 1.29
N LYS A 57 -11.81 4.88 1.68
CA LYS A 57 -12.02 6.08 0.87
C LYS A 57 -11.27 6.02 -0.47
N MET A 58 -10.00 5.59 -0.47
CA MET A 58 -9.26 5.42 -1.72
C MET A 58 -9.89 4.38 -2.65
N LYS A 59 -10.40 3.27 -2.10
CA LYS A 59 -11.11 2.24 -2.89
C LYS A 59 -12.40 2.79 -3.50
N GLU A 60 -13.14 3.60 -2.74
CA GLU A 60 -14.34 4.27 -3.22
C GLU A 60 -14.03 5.28 -4.34
N ILE A 61 -13.04 6.15 -4.14
CA ILE A 61 -12.56 7.08 -5.19
C ILE A 61 -12.16 6.30 -6.44
N GLY A 62 -11.42 5.20 -6.29
CA GLY A 62 -11.02 4.35 -7.41
C GLY A 62 -12.22 3.73 -8.16
N ARG A 63 -13.26 3.28 -7.44
CA ARG A 63 -14.50 2.75 -8.04
C ARG A 63 -15.25 3.85 -8.81
N SER A 64 -15.43 5.01 -8.20
CA SER A 64 -16.10 6.16 -8.83
C SER A 64 -15.35 6.62 -10.08
N THR A 65 -14.03 6.76 -9.99
CA THR A 65 -13.15 7.12 -11.12
C THR A 65 -13.31 6.15 -12.27
N ARG A 66 -13.36 4.85 -11.98
CA ARG A 66 -13.56 3.82 -13.00
C ARG A 66 -14.91 3.95 -13.68
N ALA A 67 -15.99 4.16 -12.92
CA ALA A 67 -17.33 4.35 -13.48
C ALA A 67 -17.39 5.60 -14.39
N GLN A 68 -16.77 6.70 -13.97
CA GLN A 68 -16.67 7.93 -14.78
C GLN A 68 -15.91 7.69 -16.09
N ILE A 69 -14.79 6.96 -16.04
CA ILE A 69 -14.03 6.60 -17.25
C ILE A 69 -14.87 5.70 -18.15
N GLU A 70 -15.55 4.69 -17.61
CA GLU A 70 -16.42 3.81 -18.38
C GLU A 70 -17.56 4.61 -19.05
N ALA A 71 -18.10 5.64 -18.41
CA ALA A 71 -19.13 6.50 -19.02
C ALA A 71 -18.65 7.28 -20.26
N VAL A 72 -17.35 7.53 -20.41
CA VAL A 72 -16.75 8.20 -21.58
C VAL A 72 -16.60 7.24 -22.78
N LEU A 73 -16.65 5.94 -22.55
CA LEU A 73 -16.41 4.92 -23.58
C LEU A 73 -17.70 4.52 -24.32
N THR A 74 -17.54 4.18 -25.60
CA THR A 74 -18.62 3.57 -26.39
C THR A 74 -18.91 2.13 -25.90
N PRO A 75 -20.09 1.56 -26.21
CA PRO A 75 -20.40 0.16 -25.88
C PRO A 75 -19.36 -0.85 -26.39
N GLU A 76 -18.87 -0.65 -27.61
CA GLU A 76 -17.82 -1.49 -28.20
C GLU A 76 -16.49 -1.37 -27.46
N GLN A 77 -16.08 -0.14 -27.11
CA GLN A 77 -14.85 0.10 -26.33
C GLN A 77 -14.96 -0.51 -24.92
N LYS A 78 -16.13 -0.44 -24.28
CA LYS A 78 -16.38 -1.09 -22.98
C LYS A 78 -16.19 -2.61 -23.08
N THR A 79 -16.71 -3.23 -24.14
CA THR A 79 -16.57 -4.67 -24.37
C THR A 79 -15.11 -5.06 -24.54
N LYS A 80 -14.35 -4.32 -25.37
CA LYS A 80 -12.90 -4.53 -25.54
C LYS A 80 -12.13 -4.36 -24.23
N LEU A 81 -12.49 -3.35 -23.44
CA LEU A 81 -11.88 -3.09 -22.13
C LEU A 81 -12.13 -4.26 -21.17
N GLN A 82 -13.36 -4.76 -21.10
CA GLN A 82 -13.71 -5.90 -20.24
C GLN A 82 -12.96 -7.17 -20.64
N ALA A 83 -12.88 -7.47 -21.94
CA ALA A 83 -12.12 -8.61 -22.46
C ALA A 83 -10.63 -8.51 -22.08
N ALA A 84 -10.01 -7.35 -22.33
CA ALA A 84 -8.61 -7.11 -21.99
C ALA A 84 -8.35 -7.20 -20.47
N MET A 85 -9.30 -6.76 -19.65
CA MET A 85 -9.21 -6.92 -18.19
C MET A 85 -9.33 -8.38 -17.75
N ALA A 86 -10.24 -9.15 -18.36
CA ALA A 86 -10.41 -10.56 -18.06
C ALA A 86 -9.15 -11.36 -18.42
N GLU A 87 -8.60 -11.13 -19.61
CA GLU A 87 -7.36 -11.74 -20.07
C GLU A 87 -6.20 -11.41 -19.11
N ARG A 88 -6.02 -10.13 -18.76
CA ARG A 88 -4.98 -9.72 -17.81
C ARG A 88 -5.15 -10.38 -16.45
N LYS A 89 -6.40 -10.54 -15.99
CA LYS A 89 -6.71 -11.22 -14.72
C LYS A 89 -6.35 -12.71 -14.80
N ALA A 90 -6.59 -13.37 -15.93
CA ALA A 90 -6.22 -14.76 -16.17
C ALA A 90 -4.70 -14.94 -16.22
N GLN A 91 -4.01 -14.10 -17.00
CA GLN A 91 -2.54 -14.07 -17.08
C GLN A 91 -1.91 -13.85 -15.69
N HIS A 92 -2.43 -12.91 -14.91
CA HIS A 92 -1.93 -12.66 -13.56
C HIS A 92 -2.14 -13.87 -12.62
N GLN A 93 -3.26 -14.58 -12.74
CA GLN A 93 -3.51 -15.79 -11.96
C GLN A 93 -2.54 -16.92 -12.36
N ALA A 94 -2.36 -17.16 -13.66
CA ALA A 94 -1.43 -18.17 -14.16
C ALA A 94 0.02 -17.88 -13.73
N GLN A 95 0.46 -16.62 -13.83
CA GLN A 95 1.80 -16.21 -13.45
C GLN A 95 2.05 -16.37 -11.94
N ARG A 96 1.04 -16.14 -11.09
CA ARG A 96 1.14 -16.41 -9.65
C ARG A 96 1.27 -17.89 -9.32
N GLN A 97 0.62 -18.77 -10.09
CA GLN A 97 0.72 -20.23 -9.91
C GLN A 97 2.10 -20.76 -10.30
N GLN A 98 2.75 -20.16 -11.30
CA GLN A 98 4.08 -20.56 -11.76
C GLN A 98 5.24 -19.97 -10.94
N GLY A 99 4.97 -19.27 -9.83
CA GLY A 99 6.00 -18.67 -8.97
C GLY A 99 6.79 -17.53 -9.62
N GLN A 100 6.51 -17.18 -10.89
CA GLN A 100 7.17 -16.09 -11.60
C GLN A 100 6.61 -14.75 -11.07
N GLY A 101 7.39 -14.11 -10.21
CA GLY A 101 7.08 -12.79 -9.64
C GLY A 101 7.28 -11.62 -10.61
N GLU A 102 7.56 -11.89 -11.89
CA GLU A 102 7.76 -10.83 -12.87
C GLU A 102 6.46 -10.05 -13.07
N ARG A 103 6.57 -8.72 -12.91
CA ARG A 103 5.52 -7.82 -13.34
C ARG A 103 5.47 -7.88 -14.86
N GLY A 104 4.60 -8.73 -15.42
CA GLY A 104 4.30 -8.72 -16.85
C GLY A 104 4.10 -7.28 -17.34
N LYS A 105 4.60 -6.97 -18.54
CA LYS A 105 4.61 -5.63 -19.15
C LYS A 105 3.28 -4.93 -18.84
N LYS A 106 3.32 -3.91 -17.98
CA LYS A 106 2.13 -3.10 -17.65
C LYS A 106 1.82 -2.19 -18.84
N GLY A 107 1.37 -2.78 -19.95
CA GLY A 107 0.74 -2.02 -21.01
C GLY A 107 -0.46 -1.26 -20.46
N ASP A 108 -0.66 -0.05 -20.96
CA ASP A 108 -1.89 0.69 -20.72
C ASP A 108 -3.03 -0.05 -21.43
N ILE A 109 -3.98 -0.61 -20.66
CA ILE A 109 -5.13 -1.33 -21.23
C ILE A 109 -5.96 -0.37 -22.11
N PHE A 110 -5.90 0.94 -21.85
CA PHE A 110 -6.61 1.92 -22.64
C PHE A 110 -5.98 2.19 -24.01
N ALA A 111 -4.71 1.80 -24.21
CA ALA A 111 -4.02 2.01 -25.50
C ALA A 111 -4.67 1.20 -26.64
N SER A 112 -5.28 0.05 -26.34
CA SER A 112 -5.94 -0.80 -27.34
C SER A 112 -7.38 -0.39 -27.68
N LEU A 113 -7.90 0.67 -27.05
CA LEU A 113 -9.30 1.08 -27.23
C LEU A 113 -9.51 2.10 -28.37
N ASN A 114 -8.45 2.53 -29.05
CA ASN A 114 -8.51 3.55 -30.11
C ASN A 114 -9.31 4.79 -29.66
N LEU A 115 -8.98 5.31 -28.48
CA LEU A 115 -9.68 6.46 -27.91
C LEU A 115 -9.52 7.70 -28.78
N THR A 116 -10.59 8.48 -28.94
CA THR A 116 -10.52 9.79 -29.59
C THR A 116 -9.77 10.79 -28.70
N GLU A 117 -9.27 11.88 -29.28
CA GLU A 117 -8.60 12.95 -28.51
C GLU A 117 -9.50 13.54 -27.43
N THR A 118 -10.79 13.73 -27.73
CA THR A 118 -11.78 14.19 -26.75
C THR A 118 -11.91 13.22 -25.58
N GLN A 119 -12.02 11.91 -25.85
CA GLN A 119 -12.09 10.89 -24.81
C GLN A 119 -10.81 10.86 -23.96
N LYS A 120 -9.64 10.95 -24.60
CA LYS A 120 -8.34 11.01 -23.90
C LYS A 120 -8.28 12.21 -22.95
N ASN A 121 -8.73 13.38 -23.41
CA ASN A 121 -8.76 14.60 -22.59
C ASN A 121 -9.71 14.47 -21.39
N GLN A 122 -10.93 13.95 -21.61
CA GLN A 122 -11.88 13.70 -20.52
C GLN A 122 -11.33 12.71 -19.49
N ILE A 123 -10.75 11.60 -19.94
CA ILE A 123 -10.13 10.61 -19.07
C ILE A 123 -8.95 11.21 -18.29
N LYS A 124 -8.15 12.08 -18.92
CA LYS A 124 -7.05 12.79 -18.24
C LYS A 124 -7.59 13.68 -17.13
N GLN A 125 -8.63 14.47 -17.38
CA GLN A 125 -9.26 15.32 -16.37
C GLN A 125 -9.84 14.50 -15.20
N ILE A 126 -10.53 13.39 -15.50
CA ILE A 126 -11.04 12.46 -14.48
C ILE A 126 -9.90 11.92 -13.61
N ARG A 127 -8.78 11.50 -14.22
CA ARG A 127 -7.61 10.99 -13.50
C ARG A 127 -6.93 12.07 -12.65
N GLU A 128 -6.87 13.30 -13.13
CA GLU A 128 -6.32 14.45 -12.38
C GLU A 128 -7.17 14.79 -11.17
N SER A 129 -8.50 14.86 -11.34
CA SER A 129 -9.45 15.08 -10.23
C SER A 129 -9.37 13.94 -9.20
N SER A 130 -9.40 12.69 -9.64
CA SER A 130 -9.24 11.50 -8.79
C SER A 130 -7.94 11.54 -7.98
N LYS A 131 -6.84 11.98 -8.60
CA LYS A 131 -5.56 12.15 -7.91
C LYS A 131 -5.63 13.22 -6.81
N GLN A 132 -6.28 14.35 -7.07
CA GLN A 132 -6.48 15.39 -6.05
C GLN A 132 -7.33 14.87 -4.88
N GLN A 133 -8.42 14.15 -5.18
CA GLN A 133 -9.26 13.52 -4.16
C GLN A 133 -8.47 12.52 -3.30
N MET A 134 -7.65 11.66 -3.93
CA MET A 134 -6.80 10.73 -3.19
C MET A 134 -5.75 11.44 -2.33
N GLN A 135 -5.19 12.56 -2.81
CA GLN A 135 -4.25 13.36 -2.01
C GLN A 135 -4.93 13.97 -0.78
N ALA A 136 -6.17 14.44 -0.91
CA ALA A 136 -6.94 15.01 0.18
C ALA A 136 -7.30 13.99 1.29
N VAL A 137 -7.22 12.68 1.00
CA VAL A 137 -7.41 11.61 2.00
C VAL A 137 -6.17 11.44 2.89
N LEU A 138 -5.00 11.87 2.43
CA LEU A 138 -3.73 11.74 3.16
C LEU A 138 -3.53 12.88 4.15
N THR A 139 -2.82 12.61 5.24
CA THR A 139 -2.34 13.66 6.16
C THR A 139 -1.19 14.47 5.52
N PRO A 140 -0.89 15.69 6.01
CA PRO A 140 0.25 16.47 5.54
C PRO A 140 1.58 15.70 5.58
N GLU A 141 1.80 14.90 6.63
CA GLU A 141 3.02 14.09 6.79
C GLU A 141 3.09 12.98 5.74
N GLN A 142 1.97 12.29 5.49
CA GLN A 142 1.88 11.27 4.44
C GLN A 142 2.09 11.87 3.03
N GLN A 143 1.59 13.09 2.79
CA GLN A 143 1.83 13.81 1.54
C GLN A 143 3.30 14.18 1.37
N ALA A 144 3.97 14.66 2.43
CA ALA A 144 5.40 14.96 2.41
C ALA A 144 6.23 13.69 2.11
N GLN A 145 5.90 12.58 2.76
CA GLN A 145 6.56 11.28 2.51
C GLN A 145 6.38 10.81 1.05
N MET A 146 5.18 10.99 0.49
CA MET A 146 4.92 10.71 -0.93
C MET A 146 5.78 11.57 -1.86
N LYS A 147 5.95 12.86 -1.55
CA LYS A 147 6.79 13.78 -2.35
C LYS A 147 8.25 13.34 -2.33
N GLN A 148 8.80 13.07 -1.15
CA GLN A 148 10.18 12.59 -0.99
C GLN A 148 10.40 11.28 -1.75
N MET A 149 9.45 10.33 -1.66
CA MET A 149 9.55 9.07 -2.38
C MET A 149 9.55 9.28 -3.91
N ARG A 150 8.75 10.23 -4.41
CA ARG A 150 8.73 10.58 -5.84
C ARG A 150 10.05 11.20 -6.30
N GLU A 151 10.63 12.07 -5.50
CA GLU A 151 11.94 12.68 -5.76
C GLU A 151 13.04 11.61 -5.80
N ASN A 152 13.06 10.71 -4.81
CA ASN A 152 14.00 9.58 -4.78
C ASN A 152 13.90 8.69 -6.02
N MET A 153 12.67 8.39 -6.48
CA MET A 153 12.46 7.65 -7.73
C MET A 153 12.97 8.41 -8.96
N ARG A 154 12.76 9.73 -9.01
CA ARG A 154 13.23 10.57 -10.11
C ARG A 154 14.76 10.64 -10.14
N SER A 155 15.42 10.72 -8.99
CA SER A 155 16.88 10.73 -8.90
C SER A 155 17.49 9.40 -9.36
N ARG A 156 16.94 8.26 -8.91
CA ARG A 156 17.40 6.94 -9.38
C ARG A 156 17.27 6.79 -10.90
N ARG A 157 16.14 7.18 -11.48
CA ARG A 157 15.94 7.12 -12.93
C ARG A 157 16.95 7.99 -13.70
N GLN A 158 17.45 9.08 -13.12
CA GLN A 158 18.48 9.91 -13.75
C GLN A 158 19.87 9.30 -13.66
N GLN A 159 20.16 8.56 -12.58
CA GLN A 159 21.42 7.83 -12.40
C GLN A 159 21.51 6.59 -13.31
N ASP A 160 20.37 5.93 -13.56
CA ASP A 160 20.29 4.73 -14.41
C ASP A 160 20.22 5.02 -15.92
N LYS A 161 20.35 6.28 -16.34
CA LYS A 161 20.42 6.62 -17.77
C LYS A 161 21.86 6.41 -18.26
N PRO A 162 22.14 5.44 -19.15
CA PRO A 162 23.44 5.38 -19.81
C PRO A 162 23.67 6.66 -20.61
N GLN A 163 24.92 7.16 -20.59
CA GLN A 163 25.35 8.31 -21.39
C GLN A 163 25.30 8.01 -22.88
#